data_AF-A0A4E0QSU2-F1
#
_entry.id   AF-A0A4E0QSU2-F1
#
_cell.length_a   1.000
_cell.length_b   1.000
_cell.length_c   1.000
_cell.angle_alpha   90.00
_cell.angle_beta   90.00
_cell.angle_gamma   90.00
#
_symmetry.space_group_name_H-M   'P 1'
#
loop_
_entity.id
_entity.type
_entity.pdbx_description
1 polymer ?
#
loop_
_entity_poly.entity_id
_entity_poly.type
_entity_poly.pdbx_seq_one_letter_code
_entity_poly.pdbx_strand_id
1 'polypeptide(L)' 'MEIKKLQIENFTQFTDLTVELASSVTIFIGNNGAGKTSLLRAVATPFWIRISKMTLPTIARHRSPRFILEVTRLPR' A
#
# COMPACT_ATOMS: atom_id res chain seq x y z
N MET A 1 -9.85 2.15 12.70
CA MET A 1 -9.34 1.17 11.72
C MET A 1 -7.85 1.40 11.68
N GLU A 2 -7.07 0.37 11.99
CA GLU A 2 -5.62 0.49 12.11
C GLU A 2 -4.97 -0.46 11.10
N ILE A 3 -3.96 0.02 10.38
CA ILE A 3 -3.17 -0.80 9.47
C ILE A 3 -1.90 -1.17 10.24
N LYS A 4 -1.71 -2.46 10.50
CA LYS A 4 -0.52 -2.95 11.23
C LYS A 4 0.61 -3.34 10.30
N LYS A 5 0.26 -3.83 9.11
CA LYS A 5 1.22 -4.37 8.14
C LYS A 5 0.80 -4.00 6.72
N LEU A 6 1.78 -3.56 5.97
CA LEU A 6 1.66 -3.25 4.55
C LEU A 6 2.54 -4.23 3.77
N GLN A 7 1.93 -5.04 2.90
CA GLN A 7 2.64 -5.90 1.96
C GLN A 7 2.34 -5.47 0.52
N ILE A 8 3.40 -5.11 -0.21
CA ILE A 8 3.33 -4.60 -1.57
C ILE A 8 4.21 -5.48 -2.45
N GLU A 9 3.60 -6.09 -3.46
CA GLU A 9 4.33 -6.83 -4.50
C GLU A 9 4.10 -6.17 -5.86
N ASN A 10 5.15 -6.08 -6.66
CA ASN A 10 5.11 -5.63 -8.07
C ASN A 10 4.36 -4.31 -8.32
N PHE A 11 4.53 -3.33 -7.44
CA PHE A 11 3.92 -2.01 -7.53
C PHE A 11 4.96 -0.92 -7.75
N THR A 12 4.82 -0.21 -8.87
CA THR A 12 5.75 0.86 -9.28
C THR A 12 7.21 0.40 -9.26
N GLN A 13 7.97 0.73 -8.21
CA GLN A 13 9.37 0.37 -8.00
C GLN A 13 9.58 -0.74 -6.96
N PHE A 14 8.54 -1.10 -6.19
CA PHE A 14 8.62 -2.15 -5.18
C PHE A 14 8.34 -3.50 -5.83
N THR A 15 9.36 -4.36 -5.88
CA THR A 15 9.18 -5.75 -6.32
C THR A 15 8.57 -6.59 -5.20
N ASP A 16 9.10 -6.44 -3.98
CA ASP A 16 8.60 -7.04 -2.74
C ASP A 16 8.96 -6.09 -1.58
N LEU A 17 7.94 -5.61 -0.87
CA LEU A 17 8.09 -4.75 0.30
C LEU A 17 7.10 -5.16 1.37
N THR A 18 7.62 -5.51 2.55
CA THR A 18 6.84 -5.71 3.77
C THR A 18 7.26 -4.67 4.81
N VAL A 19 6.29 -3.92 5.34
CA VAL A 19 6.51 -2.92 6.39
C VAL A 19 5.52 -3.14 7.52
N GLU A 20 6.02 -3.17 8.75
CA GLU A 20 5.20 -3.05 9.95
C GLU A 20 5.03 -1.57 10.31
N LEU A 21 3.78 -1.16 10.56
CA LEU A 21 3.43 0.21 10.90
C LEU A 21 3.29 0.33 12.41
N ALA A 22 3.87 1.39 12.98
CA ALA A 22 3.64 1.76 14.36
C ALA A 22 2.18 2.19 14.57
N SER A 23 1.64 1.90 15.74
CA SER A 23 0.25 2.22 16.11
C SER A 23 -0.04 3.73 16.20
N SER A 24 1.00 4.55 16.35
CA SER A 24 0.90 6.01 16.45
C SER A 24 1.35 6.72 15.17
N VAL A 25 2.65 6.72 14.89
CA VAL A 25 3.26 7.45 13.76
C VAL A 25 4.36 6.61 13.13
N THR A 26 4.29 6.43 11.81
CA THR A 26 5.36 5.83 10.99
C THR A 26 5.87 6.89 10.01
N ILE A 27 7.18 7.11 9.96
CA ILE A 27 7.81 8.10 9.08
C ILE A 27 8.65 7.38 8.03
N PHE A 28 8.37 7.64 6.74
CA PHE A 28 9.14 7.12 5.62
C PHE A 28 10.11 8.18 5.10
N ILE A 29 11.42 7.91 5.19
CA ILE A 29 12.49 8.81 4.74
C ILE A 29 13.23 8.15 3.57
N GLY A 30 13.61 8.94 2.57
CA GLY A 30 14.41 8.47 1.44
C GLY A 30 14.55 9.55 0.38
N ASN A 31 15.35 9.29 -0.65
CA ASN A 31 15.61 10.24 -1.74
C ASN A 31 14.37 10.44 -2.65
N ASN A 32 14.44 11.45 -3.51
CA ASN A 32 13.46 11.61 -4.60
C ASN A 32 13.51 10.38 -5.51
N GLY A 33 12.35 9.90 -5.94
CA GLY A 33 12.25 8.64 -6.70
C GLY A 33 12.37 7.36 -5.86
N ALA A 34 12.62 7.42 -4.54
CA ALA A 34 12.72 6.23 -3.69
C ALA A 34 11.39 5.51 -3.43
N GLY A 35 10.25 6.13 -3.78
CA GLY A 35 8.93 5.47 -3.72
C GLY A 35 8.01 5.90 -2.58
N LYS A 36 8.34 6.97 -1.86
CA LYS A 36 7.50 7.53 -0.77
C LYS A 36 6.05 7.80 -1.22
N THR A 37 5.87 8.50 -2.35
CA THR A 37 4.53 8.75 -2.93
C THR A 37 3.85 7.48 -3.41
N SER A 38 4.62 6.52 -3.93
CA SER A 38 4.09 5.22 -4.35
C SER A 38 3.57 4.43 -3.16
N LEU A 39 4.29 4.41 -2.04
CA LEU A 39 3.87 3.74 -0.82
C LEU A 39 2.54 4.30 -0.29
N LEU A 40 2.40 5.64 -0.27
CA LEU A 40 1.13 6.29 0.08
C LEU A 40 -0.01 5.93 -0.88
N ARG A 41 0.26 5.86 -2.19
CA ARG A 41 -0.75 5.42 -3.18
C ARG A 41 -1.18 3.98 -2.95
N ALA A 42 -0.23 3.06 -2.69
CA ALA A 42 -0.53 1.67 -2.42
C ALA A 42 -1.44 1.50 -1.20
N VAL A 43 -1.24 2.31 -0.15
CA VAL A 43 -2.12 2.34 1.02
C VAL A 43 -3.51 2.90 0.66
N ALA A 44 -3.58 3.95 -0.14
CA ALA A 44 -4.85 4.60 -0.50
C ALA A 44 -5.72 3.79 -1.47
N THR A 45 -5.12 3.05 -2.42
CA THR A 45 -5.82 2.28 -3.45
C THR A 45 -6.94 1.35 -2.92
N PRO A 46 -6.72 0.48 -1.92
CA PRO A 46 -7.77 -0.39 -1.40
C PRO A 46 -8.92 0.36 -0.72
N PHE A 47 -8.68 1.55 -0.16
CA PHE A 47 -9.74 2.40 0.39
C PHE A 47 -10.54 3.08 -0.73
N TRP A 48 -9.87 3.48 -1.81
CA TRP A 48 -10.51 4.12 -2.96
C TRP A 48 -11.39 3.15 -3.76
N ILE A 49 -10.92 1.93 -4.01
CA ILE A 49 -11.67 0.86 -4.70
C ILE A 49 -13.01 0.56 -3.98
N ARG A 50 -13.08 0.80 -2.68
CA ARG A 50 -14.30 0.58 -1.89
C ARG A 50 -15.36 1.67 -2.08
N ILE A 51 -14.97 2.84 -2.58
CA ILE A 51 -15.86 3.99 -2.85
C ILE A 51 -16.16 4.09 -4.36
N SER A 52 -15.27 3.56 -5.20
CA SER A 52 -15.39 3.64 -6.65
C SER A 52 -15.19 2.24 -7.25
N LYS A 53 -16.25 1.63 -7.79
CA LYS A 53 -16.13 0.52 -8.76
C LYS A 53 -15.49 1.07 -10.05
N MET A 54 -14.22 1.46 -9.98
CA MET A 54 -13.50 2.12 -11.06
C MET A 54 -12.19 1.39 -11.28
N THR A 55 -12.10 0.74 -12.43
CA THR A 55 -10.89 0.12 -12.98
C THR A 55 -9.75 1.13 -13.00
N LEU A 56 -8.77 0.95 -12.10
CA LEU A 56 -7.51 1.66 -12.18
C LEU A 56 -6.70 1.08 -13.36
N PRO A 57 -6.19 1.91 -14.28
CA PRO A 57 -5.38 1.43 -15.39
C PRO A 57 -4.04 0.93 -14.85
N THR A 58 -3.75 -0.34 -15.12
CA THR A 58 -2.46 -0.82 -15.66
C THR A 58 -1.20 -0.10 -15.15
N ILE A 59 -0.95 -0.11 -13.85
CA ILE A 59 0.42 -0.05 -13.30
C ILE A 59 0.66 -1.27 -12.40
N ALA A 60 0.08 -2.40 -12.78
CA ALA A 60 0.52 -3.71 -12.33
C ALA A 60 1.55 -4.20 -13.36
N ARG A 61 2.81 -4.39 -12.95
CA ARG A 61 3.78 -5.05 -13.84
C ARG A 61 3.23 -6.42 -14.24
N HIS A 62 3.40 -6.75 -15.50
CA HIS A 62 2.89 -7.94 -16.15
C HIS A 62 3.39 -9.24 -15.46
N ARG A 63 2.66 -9.75 -14.44
CA ARG A 63 2.49 -11.17 -14.02
C ARG A 63 2.12 -11.43 -12.54
N SER A 64 1.94 -10.44 -11.67
CA SER A 64 1.41 -10.70 -10.31
C SER A 64 0.58 -9.52 -9.79
N PRO A 65 -0.75 -9.65 -9.64
CA PRO A 65 -1.63 -8.58 -9.18
C PRO A 65 -1.92 -8.66 -7.68
N ARG A 66 -0.99 -9.15 -6.85
CA ARG A 66 -1.26 -9.34 -5.42
C ARG A 66 -0.84 -8.12 -4.61
N PHE A 67 -1.84 -7.50 -3.99
CA PHE A 67 -1.70 -6.48 -2.96
C PHE A 67 -2.36 -7.04 -1.71
N ILE A 68 -1.60 -7.20 -0.63
CA ILE A 68 -2.12 -7.71 0.64
C ILE A 68 -1.99 -6.58 1.66
N LEU A 69 -3.13 -6.02 2.05
CA LEU A 69 -3.20 -5.02 3.11
C LEU A 69 -3.91 -5.64 4.31
N GLU A 70 -3.15 -5.88 5.37
CA GLU A 70 -3.68 -6.47 6.60
C GLU A 70 -4.21 -5.35 7.51
N VAL A 71 -5.54 -5.18 7.48
CA VAL A 71 -6.25 -4.21 8.33
C VAL A 71 -6.77 -4.91 9.57
N THR A 72 -6.30 -4.51 10.75
CA THR A 72 -6.88 -4.97 12.01
C THR A 72 -7.89 -3.93 12.51
N ARG A 73 -9.12 -4.36 12.79
CA ARG A 73 -10.11 -3.52 13.46
C ARG A 73 -10.03 -3.83 14.96
N LEU A 74 -9.48 -2.91 15.76
CA LEU A 74 -9.55 -3.04 17.21
C LEU A 74 -11.01 -2.88 17.68
N PRO A 75 -11.51 -3.70 18.62
CA PRO A 75 -12.75 -3.42 19.31
C PRO A 75 -12.61 -2.11 20.09
N ARG A 76 -13.68 -1.30 20.09
CA ARG A 76 -13.74 -0.03 20.82
C ARG A 76 -13.75 -0.27 22.33
#